data_AF-A0A7C4WMW3-F1
#
_entry.id   AF-A0A7C4WMW3-F1
#
_cell.length_a   1.000
_cell.length_b   1.000
_cell.length_c   1.000
_cell.angle_alpha   90.00
_cell.angle_beta   90.00
_cell.angle_gamma   90.00
#
_symmetry.space_group_name_H-M   'P 1'
#
loop_
_entity.id
_entity.type
_entity.pdbx_description
1 polymer ?
#
loop_
_entity_poly.entity_id
_entity_poly.type
_entity_poly.pdbx_seq_one_letter_code
_entity_poly.pdbx_strand_id
1 'polypeptide(L)'
;MELVVLATVKVGLIGKTNTGKTTFFNAATLGVAEVSTYPFTTKQPNYGTANVISLCVCREFGVKDNPKNSKCIEGWRYIPIELIDLPGLIKGAWAGKGLGNQFLSVASQSDVLLHVVDASGSVDEEGRLTEPGSGNPLADYYDIEEELVMWLMKLIEKNDDKIIKGVKSGKNLAESMAEILKGVKISEEHIVQALNLSNLKDKDFENWTPLDDKKFSQTLREIAKPTIVVANKMDLDTAPEYFKKLRDNLPDKIVVPCSAEAELSLRRAEQKGLIKYIPGQETFEIIKMDGLTERQKWALDYIAKKILGEYMRTGVQFALNVAVFKLLKMNTVYPVYDPQKLSDKHGNILPDVLLMPDNSTVEDLAKEIHTELTRGLLYAIDARTGLRLPVNYKLKDRDVLSIYSTTRRG
;
A
#
# COMPACT_ATOMS: atom_id res chain seq x y z
N MET A 1 27.71 7.71 5.78
CA MET A 1 26.74 8.82 5.80
C MET A 1 25.40 8.14 5.99
N GLU A 2 24.84 8.20 7.21
CA GLU A 2 23.59 7.51 7.52
C GLU A 2 22.45 8.17 6.76
N LEU A 3 21.71 7.36 6.00
CA LEU A 3 20.47 7.76 5.35
C LEU A 3 19.49 8.19 6.44
N VAL A 4 18.90 9.38 6.28
CA VAL A 4 17.68 9.74 7.00
C VAL A 4 16.64 8.67 6.66
N VAL A 5 15.91 8.20 7.68
CA VAL A 5 14.88 7.16 7.57
C VAL A 5 14.02 7.43 6.35
N LEU A 6 14.21 6.62 5.29
CA LEU A 6 13.43 6.67 4.07
C LEU A 6 11.95 6.68 4.44
N ALA A 7 11.19 7.64 3.92
CA ALA A 7 9.75 7.70 4.04
C ALA A 7 9.15 6.42 3.44
N THR A 8 9.03 5.40 4.29
CA THR A 8 8.63 4.06 3.89
C THR A 8 7.13 4.07 3.68
N VAL A 9 6.69 3.77 2.46
CA VAL A 9 5.27 3.65 2.13
C VAL A 9 4.61 2.63 3.06
N LYS A 10 3.53 3.05 3.71
CA LYS A 10 2.74 2.22 4.63
C LYS A 10 1.46 1.75 3.97
N VAL A 11 1.30 0.43 3.88
CA VAL A 11 0.12 -0.23 3.32
C VAL A 11 -0.66 -0.89 4.45
N GLY A 12 -1.93 -0.51 4.62
CA GLY A 12 -2.81 -1.07 5.65
C GLY A 12 -3.76 -2.12 5.09
N LEU A 13 -3.81 -3.31 5.69
CA LEU A 13 -4.79 -4.36 5.38
C LEU A 13 -6.04 -4.18 6.24
N ILE A 14 -7.19 -3.90 5.62
CA ILE A 14 -8.49 -3.77 6.28
C ILE A 14 -9.47 -4.82 5.79
N GLY A 15 -10.55 -5.04 6.55
CA GLY A 15 -11.61 -6.00 6.22
C GLY A 15 -12.10 -6.75 7.46
N LYS A 16 -13.23 -7.47 7.33
CA LYS A 16 -13.82 -8.29 8.41
C LYS A 16 -12.87 -9.39 8.89
N THR A 17 -13.12 -9.97 10.05
CA THR A 17 -12.40 -11.17 10.50
C THR A 17 -12.57 -12.31 9.49
N ASN A 18 -11.60 -13.22 9.41
CA ASN A 18 -11.65 -14.40 8.54
C ASN A 18 -11.71 -14.17 7.01
N THR A 19 -11.54 -12.93 6.53
CA THR A 19 -11.42 -12.64 5.08
C THR A 19 -10.05 -13.00 4.49
N GLY A 20 -9.08 -13.39 5.33
CA GLY A 20 -7.73 -13.80 4.94
C GLY A 20 -6.68 -12.69 4.97
N LYS A 21 -6.90 -11.60 5.72
CA LYS A 21 -5.91 -10.51 5.93
C LYS A 21 -4.56 -11.01 6.45
N THR A 22 -4.55 -11.77 7.54
CA THR A 22 -3.30 -12.28 8.12
C THR A 22 -2.60 -13.29 7.21
N THR A 23 -3.37 -14.07 6.43
CA THR A 23 -2.80 -14.92 5.38
C THR A 23 -2.12 -14.09 4.29
N PHE A 24 -2.77 -13.02 3.82
CA PHE A 24 -2.19 -12.07 2.86
C PHE A 24 -0.91 -11.44 3.42
N PHE A 25 -0.94 -10.99 4.68
CA PHE A 25 0.21 -10.42 5.37
C PHE A 25 1.37 -11.41 5.39
N ASN A 26 1.15 -12.65 5.81
CA ASN A 26 2.17 -13.69 5.84
C ASN A 26 2.69 -14.04 4.45
N ALA A 27 1.82 -14.07 3.42
CA ALA A 27 2.21 -14.33 2.04
C ALA A 27 3.16 -13.26 1.50
N ALA A 28 2.81 -11.99 1.74
CA ALA A 28 3.58 -10.82 1.29
C ALA A 28 4.91 -10.66 2.04
N THR A 29 4.92 -10.92 3.35
CA THR A 29 6.09 -10.67 4.21
C THR A 29 6.97 -11.90 4.43
N LEU A 30 6.49 -13.11 4.10
CA LEU A 30 7.02 -14.37 4.65
C LEU A 30 7.08 -14.39 6.19
N GLY A 31 6.22 -13.60 6.84
CA GLY A 31 6.10 -13.51 8.29
C GLY A 31 5.50 -14.76 8.94
N VAL A 32 5.53 -14.77 10.28
CA VAL A 32 5.05 -15.87 11.13
C VAL A 32 3.80 -15.49 11.93
N ALA A 33 3.08 -14.44 11.54
CA ALA A 33 1.92 -13.95 12.30
C ALA A 33 0.86 -15.06 12.42
N GLU A 34 0.26 -15.22 13.60
CA GLU A 34 -0.70 -16.28 13.86
C GLU A 34 -2.00 -16.07 13.07
N VAL A 35 -2.35 -17.05 12.22
CA VAL A 35 -3.66 -17.10 11.55
C VAL A 35 -4.61 -17.90 12.45
N SER A 36 -5.63 -17.25 13.02
CA SER A 36 -6.67 -17.93 13.81
C SER A 36 -8.06 -17.69 13.24
N THR A 37 -8.91 -18.70 13.35
CA THR A 37 -10.29 -18.72 12.85
C THR A 37 -11.30 -18.14 13.83
N TYR A 38 -10.91 -17.96 15.11
CA TYR A 38 -11.75 -17.33 16.12
C TYR A 38 -11.73 -15.81 15.94
N PRO A 39 -12.90 -15.15 15.90
CA PRO A 39 -12.99 -13.69 15.99
C PRO A 39 -12.22 -13.21 17.23
N PHE A 40 -11.63 -12.01 17.19
CA PHE A 40 -10.90 -11.38 18.31
C PHE A 40 -9.46 -11.85 18.60
N THR A 41 -8.84 -12.68 17.78
CA THR A 41 -7.47 -13.18 18.04
C THR A 41 -6.37 -12.13 17.87
N THR A 42 -6.47 -11.24 16.88
CA THR A 42 -5.50 -10.17 16.68
C THR A 42 -5.85 -8.96 17.54
N LYS A 43 -5.37 -8.90 18.79
CA LYS A 43 -5.61 -7.75 19.68
C LYS A 43 -4.70 -6.55 19.41
N GLN A 44 -3.60 -6.76 18.68
CA GLN A 44 -2.63 -5.73 18.29
C GLN A 44 -2.32 -5.84 16.79
N PRO A 45 -2.12 -4.73 16.06
CA PRO A 45 -1.71 -4.78 14.65
C PRO A 45 -0.38 -5.51 14.46
N ASN A 46 -0.25 -6.28 13.38
CA ASN A 46 1.03 -6.86 12.98
C ASN A 46 1.73 -5.93 11.99
N TYR A 47 3.01 -5.69 12.19
CA TYR A 47 3.86 -4.91 11.29
C TYR A 47 4.86 -5.83 10.62
N GLY A 48 5.08 -5.65 9.32
CA GLY A 48 6.04 -6.44 8.57
C GLY A 48 6.53 -5.71 7.34
N THR A 49 7.67 -6.16 6.81
CA THR A 49 8.21 -5.62 5.56
C THR A 49 7.77 -6.48 4.40
N ALA A 50 7.00 -5.89 3.48
CA ALA A 50 6.70 -6.47 2.17
C ALA A 50 7.57 -5.80 1.10
N ASN A 51 7.47 -6.25 -0.14
CA ASN A 51 8.18 -5.60 -1.25
C ASN A 51 7.21 -5.26 -2.38
N VAL A 52 7.40 -4.10 -2.99
CA VAL A 52 6.89 -3.83 -4.33
C VAL A 52 7.98 -4.10 -5.36
N ILE A 53 7.57 -4.59 -6.52
CA ILE A 53 8.50 -5.09 -7.54
C ILE A 53 8.39 -4.24 -8.79
N SER A 54 9.53 -3.70 -9.24
CA SER A 54 9.66 -2.95 -10.50
C SER A 54 10.80 -3.50 -11.34
N LEU A 55 10.85 -3.12 -12.62
CA LEU A 55 11.97 -3.49 -13.48
C LEU A 55 13.23 -2.72 -13.07
N CYS A 56 14.29 -3.44 -12.72
CA CYS A 56 15.55 -2.81 -12.36
C CYS A 56 16.24 -2.19 -13.59
N VAL A 57 16.90 -1.07 -13.37
CA VAL A 57 17.70 -0.40 -14.41
C VAL A 57 19.03 -1.11 -14.68
N CYS A 58 19.47 -2.07 -13.85
CA CYS A 58 20.75 -2.76 -14.03
C CYS A 58 20.90 -3.44 -15.40
N ARG A 59 19.83 -4.03 -15.91
CA ARG A 59 19.79 -4.66 -17.25
C ARG A 59 19.94 -3.65 -18.38
N GLU A 60 19.36 -2.47 -18.22
CA GLU A 60 19.42 -1.38 -19.20
C GLU A 60 20.85 -0.83 -19.33
N PHE A 61 21.55 -0.70 -18.20
CA PHE A 61 22.94 -0.26 -18.16
C PHE A 61 23.97 -1.38 -18.38
N GLY A 62 23.54 -2.64 -18.48
CA GLY A 62 24.44 -3.79 -18.63
C GLY A 62 25.38 -4.01 -17.43
N VAL A 63 24.96 -3.61 -16.23
CA VAL A 63 25.77 -3.69 -15.01
C VAL A 63 25.25 -4.76 -14.05
N LYS A 64 26.16 -5.28 -13.22
CA LYS A 64 25.80 -6.08 -12.06
C LYS A 64 25.68 -5.15 -10.85
N ASP A 65 24.48 -4.97 -10.34
CA ASP A 65 24.21 -4.14 -9.17
C ASP A 65 24.50 -4.87 -7.85
N ASN A 66 24.72 -4.10 -6.79
CA ASN A 66 24.88 -4.61 -5.43
C ASN A 66 24.10 -3.71 -4.43
N PRO A 67 22.76 -3.78 -4.47
CA PRO A 67 21.91 -2.87 -3.71
C PRO A 67 22.06 -2.97 -2.19
N LYS A 68 21.79 -1.86 -1.51
CA LYS A 68 21.86 -1.70 -0.04
C LYS A 68 20.49 -1.62 0.60
N ASN A 69 19.60 -0.80 0.06
CA ASN A 69 18.27 -0.58 0.64
C ASN A 69 17.16 -1.47 0.04
N SER A 70 17.53 -2.39 -0.85
CA SER A 70 16.61 -3.19 -1.66
C SER A 70 17.31 -4.46 -2.16
N LYS A 71 16.59 -5.31 -2.89
CA LYS A 71 17.17 -6.51 -3.54
C LYS A 71 16.97 -6.45 -5.05
N CYS A 72 17.92 -6.97 -5.81
CA CYS A 72 17.73 -7.24 -7.23
C CYS A 72 17.83 -8.75 -7.48
N ILE A 73 16.80 -9.31 -8.12
CA ILE A 73 16.75 -10.73 -8.47
C ILE A 73 16.32 -10.80 -9.93
N GLU A 74 17.17 -11.38 -10.78
CA GLU A 74 16.90 -11.55 -12.21
C GLU A 74 16.36 -10.27 -12.87
N GLY A 75 16.99 -9.12 -12.62
CA GLY A 75 16.62 -7.82 -13.21
C GLY A 75 15.33 -7.19 -12.67
N TRP A 76 14.74 -7.76 -11.61
CA TRP A 76 13.62 -7.17 -10.89
C TRP A 76 14.11 -6.55 -9.58
N ARG A 77 13.69 -5.32 -9.29
CA ARG A 77 14.03 -4.59 -8.07
C ARG A 77 12.90 -4.73 -7.05
N TYR A 78 13.24 -5.28 -5.89
CA TYR A 78 12.36 -5.49 -4.75
C TYR A 78 12.59 -4.36 -3.76
N ILE A 79 11.61 -3.46 -3.69
CA ILE A 79 11.68 -2.23 -2.90
C ILE A 79 10.87 -2.45 -1.63
N PRO A 80 11.48 -2.34 -0.44
CA PRO A 80 10.79 -2.60 0.80
C PRO A 80 9.71 -1.54 1.08
N ILE A 81 8.57 -2.01 1.56
CA ILE A 81 7.45 -1.19 2.07
C ILE A 81 6.98 -1.74 3.41
N GLU A 82 6.34 -0.92 4.23
CA GLU A 82 5.74 -1.36 5.48
C GLU A 82 4.31 -1.86 5.21
N LEU A 83 4.04 -3.10 5.58
CA LEU A 83 2.71 -3.70 5.54
C LEU A 83 2.18 -3.84 6.97
N ILE A 84 0.93 -3.45 7.17
CA ILE A 84 0.29 -3.45 8.48
C ILE A 84 -0.97 -4.32 8.39
N ASP A 85 -0.99 -5.45 9.08
CA ASP A 85 -2.20 -6.26 9.26
C ASP A 85 -2.99 -5.73 10.44
N LEU A 86 -4.16 -5.17 10.14
CA LEU A 86 -5.01 -4.59 11.16
C LEU A 86 -6.04 -5.63 11.65
N PRO A 87 -6.36 -5.65 12.95
CA PRO A 87 -7.41 -6.51 13.50
C PRO A 87 -8.70 -6.48 12.68
N GLY A 88 -9.43 -7.59 12.53
CA GLY A 88 -10.71 -7.54 11.80
C GLY A 88 -11.68 -6.53 12.42
N LEU A 89 -12.19 -5.61 11.60
CA LEU A 89 -13.22 -4.67 12.01
C LEU A 89 -14.56 -5.40 12.14
N ILE A 90 -15.32 -5.00 13.15
CA ILE A 90 -16.70 -5.45 13.38
C ILE A 90 -17.58 -4.20 13.35
N LYS A 91 -18.81 -4.36 12.89
CA LYS A 91 -19.83 -3.31 12.88
C LYS A 91 -19.95 -2.60 14.24
N GLY A 92 -19.98 -1.27 14.20
CA GLY A 92 -20.04 -0.39 15.36
C GLY A 92 -18.68 -0.10 16.02
N ALA A 93 -17.55 -0.39 15.38
CA ALA A 93 -16.22 -0.08 15.89
C ALA A 93 -16.00 1.44 16.07
N TRP A 94 -16.56 2.27 15.18
CA TRP A 94 -16.53 3.75 15.30
C TRP A 94 -17.25 4.29 16.55
N ALA A 95 -18.12 3.50 17.18
CA ALA A 95 -18.92 3.93 18.33
C ALA A 95 -18.14 4.06 19.66
N GLY A 96 -16.83 3.74 19.67
CA GLY A 96 -15.96 4.00 20.83
C GLY A 96 -15.88 2.86 21.86
N LYS A 97 -16.25 1.63 21.49
CA LYS A 97 -15.89 0.43 22.27
C LYS A 97 -14.38 0.14 22.13
N GLY A 98 -13.54 0.93 22.80
CA GLY A 98 -12.12 0.68 23.11
C GLY A 98 -11.17 0.34 21.95
N LEU A 99 -11.26 -0.89 21.44
CA LEU A 99 -10.38 -1.45 20.41
C LEU A 99 -10.56 -0.78 19.03
N GLY A 100 -11.78 -0.37 18.67
CA GLY A 100 -12.08 0.21 17.36
C GLY A 100 -11.30 1.50 17.07
N ASN A 101 -11.21 2.41 18.04
CA ASN A 101 -10.51 3.69 17.85
C ASN A 101 -8.99 3.52 17.67
N GLN A 102 -8.38 2.55 18.35
CA GLN A 102 -6.95 2.26 18.17
C GLN A 102 -6.69 1.63 16.79
N PHE A 103 -7.56 0.72 16.34
CA PHE A 103 -7.51 0.19 14.98
C PHE A 103 -7.58 1.31 13.94
N LEU A 104 -8.56 2.20 14.07
CA LEU A 104 -8.85 3.24 13.08
C LEU A 104 -7.70 4.25 13.00
N SER A 105 -7.06 4.55 14.13
CA SER A 105 -5.82 5.32 14.18
C SER A 105 -4.68 4.68 13.38
N VAL A 106 -4.45 3.37 13.53
CA VAL A 106 -3.37 2.69 12.80
C VAL A 106 -3.69 2.59 11.30
N ALA A 107 -4.94 2.27 10.93
CA ALA A 107 -5.39 2.29 9.54
C ALA A 107 -5.13 3.67 8.91
N SER A 108 -5.40 4.73 9.66
CA SER A 108 -5.24 6.10 9.19
C SER A 108 -3.79 6.54 9.01
N GLN A 109 -2.82 5.89 9.63
CA GLN A 109 -1.39 6.17 9.40
C GLN A 109 -0.87 5.52 8.11
N SER A 110 -1.67 4.68 7.46
CA SER A 110 -1.35 4.09 6.16
C SER A 110 -1.47 5.14 5.06
N ASP A 111 -0.60 5.05 4.06
CA ASP A 111 -0.66 5.88 2.86
C ASP A 111 -1.70 5.35 1.87
N VAL A 112 -1.86 4.02 1.83
CA VAL A 112 -2.85 3.32 0.99
C VAL A 112 -3.44 2.13 1.73
N LEU A 113 -4.67 1.77 1.43
CA LEU A 113 -5.37 0.63 2.03
C LEU A 113 -5.61 -0.49 1.02
N LEU A 114 -5.48 -1.72 1.49
CA LEU A 114 -5.90 -2.92 0.80
C LEU A 114 -7.09 -3.50 1.58
N HIS A 115 -8.28 -3.37 1.01
CA HIS A 115 -9.50 -3.87 1.60
C HIS A 115 -9.73 -5.33 1.18
N VAL A 116 -9.36 -6.25 2.06
CA VAL A 116 -9.48 -7.70 1.85
C VAL A 116 -10.91 -8.14 2.13
N VAL A 117 -11.61 -8.48 1.05
CA VAL A 117 -12.99 -8.95 1.02
C VAL A 117 -12.99 -10.45 0.73
N ASP A 118 -13.79 -11.22 1.46
CA ASP A 118 -13.94 -12.65 1.19
C ASP A 118 -14.78 -12.87 -0.07
N ALA A 119 -14.15 -13.15 -1.21
CA ALA A 119 -14.87 -13.36 -2.45
C ALA A 119 -15.66 -14.67 -2.45
N SER A 120 -15.40 -15.64 -1.56
CA SER A 120 -16.14 -16.91 -1.58
C SER A 120 -17.51 -16.84 -0.89
N GLY A 121 -17.81 -15.74 -0.19
CA GLY A 121 -19.00 -15.65 0.65
C GLY A 121 -19.00 -16.68 1.78
N SER A 122 -17.83 -17.06 2.32
CA SER A 122 -17.69 -18.01 3.43
C SER A 122 -17.59 -17.32 4.80
N VAL A 123 -17.92 -16.03 4.85
CA VAL A 123 -17.91 -15.21 6.06
C VAL A 123 -19.29 -14.58 6.25
N ASP A 124 -19.84 -14.68 7.46
CA ASP A 124 -21.13 -14.09 7.84
C ASP A 124 -21.01 -12.60 8.22
N GLU A 125 -22.13 -11.97 8.54
CA GLU A 125 -22.19 -10.53 8.86
C GLU A 125 -21.30 -10.15 10.06
N GLU A 126 -21.13 -11.07 11.03
CA GLU A 126 -20.29 -10.91 12.21
C GLU A 126 -18.81 -11.26 11.98
N GLY A 127 -18.44 -11.69 10.78
CA GLY A 127 -17.06 -12.04 10.45
C GLY A 127 -16.66 -13.47 10.86
N ARG A 128 -17.63 -14.36 11.12
CA ARG A 128 -17.40 -15.78 11.44
C ARG A 128 -17.46 -16.62 10.16
N LEU A 129 -16.80 -17.77 10.21
CA LEU A 129 -16.84 -18.71 9.09
C LEU A 129 -18.22 -19.35 8.96
N THR A 130 -18.71 -19.41 7.73
CA THR A 130 -19.97 -20.07 7.33
C THR A 130 -19.75 -20.85 6.03
N GLU A 131 -20.77 -21.55 5.55
CA GLU A 131 -20.69 -22.28 4.29
C GLU A 131 -20.43 -21.31 3.11
N PRO A 132 -19.46 -21.60 2.22
CA PRO A 132 -19.20 -20.78 1.04
C PRO A 132 -20.47 -20.48 0.23
N GLY A 133 -20.68 -19.22 -0.14
CA GLY A 133 -21.87 -18.74 -0.82
C GLY A 133 -23.02 -18.28 0.08
N SER A 134 -22.86 -18.35 1.41
CA SER A 134 -23.89 -17.88 2.36
C SER A 134 -23.73 -16.40 2.72
N GLY A 135 -22.51 -15.88 2.64
CA GLY A 135 -22.16 -14.49 2.98
C GLY A 135 -22.48 -13.48 1.88
N ASN A 136 -22.25 -12.20 2.20
CA ASN A 136 -22.43 -11.09 1.26
C ASN A 136 -21.18 -10.19 1.17
N PRO A 137 -20.23 -10.55 0.29
CA PRO A 137 -18.96 -9.83 0.15
C PRO A 137 -19.12 -8.34 -0.19
N LEU A 138 -20.17 -7.97 -0.93
CA LEU A 138 -20.44 -6.59 -1.29
C LEU A 138 -20.94 -5.79 -0.09
N ALA A 139 -21.83 -6.36 0.72
CA ALA A 139 -22.25 -5.74 1.97
C ALA A 139 -21.08 -5.60 2.95
N ASP A 140 -20.22 -6.62 3.05
CA ASP A 140 -19.03 -6.58 3.89
C ASP A 140 -18.08 -5.43 3.52
N TYR A 141 -17.93 -5.18 2.22
CA TYR A 141 -17.18 -4.01 1.73
C TYR A 141 -17.81 -2.71 2.25
N TYR A 142 -19.12 -2.50 2.02
CA TYR A 142 -19.78 -1.26 2.43
C TYR A 142 -19.80 -1.05 3.95
N ASP A 143 -19.95 -2.13 4.73
CA ASP A 143 -19.89 -2.07 6.20
C ASP A 143 -18.56 -1.45 6.66
N ILE A 144 -17.43 -1.94 6.14
CA ILE A 144 -16.09 -1.48 6.53
C ILE A 144 -15.82 -0.04 6.05
N GLU A 145 -16.30 0.30 4.84
CA GLU A 145 -16.19 1.67 4.32
C GLU A 145 -16.97 2.66 5.20
N GLU A 146 -18.19 2.31 5.58
CA GLU A 146 -19.01 3.13 6.48
C GLU A 146 -18.35 3.32 7.85
N GLU A 147 -17.73 2.27 8.42
CA GLU A 147 -16.98 2.38 9.68
C GLU A 147 -15.85 3.42 9.62
N LEU A 148 -15.10 3.45 8.52
CA LEU A 148 -13.99 4.40 8.32
C LEU A 148 -14.51 5.84 8.15
N VAL A 149 -15.61 6.00 7.41
CA VAL A 149 -16.27 7.29 7.21
C VAL A 149 -16.80 7.85 8.52
N MET A 150 -17.54 7.04 9.27
CA MET A 150 -18.13 7.44 10.54
C MET A 150 -17.07 7.75 11.60
N TRP A 151 -15.94 7.05 11.56
CA TRP A 151 -14.79 7.40 12.39
C TRP A 151 -14.19 8.76 12.05
N LEU A 152 -13.96 9.03 10.76
CA LEU A 152 -13.38 10.31 10.33
C LEU A 152 -14.33 11.47 10.66
N MET A 153 -15.63 11.27 10.43
CA MET A 153 -16.68 12.22 10.80
C MET A 153 -16.63 12.54 12.30
N LYS A 154 -16.60 11.51 13.17
CA LYS A 154 -16.47 11.69 14.62
C LYS A 154 -15.16 12.35 15.04
N LEU A 155 -14.08 12.12 14.31
CA LEU A 155 -12.79 12.72 14.61
C LEU A 155 -12.82 14.24 14.35
N ILE A 156 -13.50 14.66 13.27
CA ILE A 156 -13.75 16.07 12.95
C ILE A 156 -14.67 16.68 14.00
N GLU A 157 -15.84 16.08 14.24
CA GLU A 157 -16.86 16.53 15.20
C GLU A 157 -16.27 16.80 16.60
N LYS A 158 -15.42 15.89 17.09
CA LYS A 158 -14.73 16.04 18.40
C LYS A 158 -13.79 17.25 18.48
N ASN A 159 -13.40 17.82 17.35
CA ASN A 159 -12.48 18.94 17.25
C ASN A 159 -13.12 20.18 16.62
N ASP A 160 -14.44 20.24 16.45
CA ASP A 160 -15.16 21.36 15.84
C ASP A 160 -14.80 22.70 16.49
N ASP A 161 -14.84 22.77 17.83
CA ASP A 161 -14.50 23.98 18.58
C ASP A 161 -13.10 24.51 18.26
N LYS A 162 -12.14 23.61 18.03
CA LYS A 162 -10.75 23.99 17.68
C LYS A 162 -10.67 24.47 16.25
N ILE A 163 -11.36 23.80 15.33
CA ILE A 163 -11.42 24.17 13.92
C ILE A 163 -12.06 25.56 13.78
N ILE A 164 -13.21 25.78 14.43
CA ILE A 164 -13.94 27.06 14.42
C ILE A 164 -13.09 28.18 15.00
N LYS A 165 -12.39 27.94 16.13
CA LYS A 165 -11.46 28.93 16.70
C LYS A 165 -10.31 29.24 15.76
N GLY A 166 -9.76 28.24 15.06
CA GLY A 166 -8.74 28.43 14.03
C GLY A 166 -9.22 29.36 12.91
N VAL A 167 -10.41 29.09 12.37
CA VAL A 167 -11.03 29.94 11.34
C VAL A 167 -11.28 31.36 11.85
N LYS A 168 -11.86 31.52 13.05
CA LYS A 168 -12.09 32.84 13.67
C LYS A 168 -10.80 33.62 13.95
N SER A 169 -9.67 32.93 14.10
CA SER A 169 -8.35 33.54 14.27
C SER A 169 -7.67 33.97 12.95
N GLY A 170 -8.33 33.76 11.81
CA GLY A 170 -7.86 34.18 10.48
C GLY A 170 -7.23 33.08 9.64
N LYS A 171 -7.17 31.83 10.13
CA LYS A 171 -6.76 30.68 9.30
C LYS A 171 -7.87 30.30 8.34
N ASN A 172 -7.51 29.68 7.22
CA ASN A 172 -8.53 29.08 6.36
C ASN A 172 -9.05 27.74 6.97
N LEU A 173 -10.20 27.26 6.49
CA LEU A 173 -10.80 26.02 7.01
C LEU A 173 -9.90 24.80 6.80
N ALA A 174 -9.26 24.70 5.64
CA ALA A 174 -8.41 23.58 5.28
C ALA A 174 -7.14 23.52 6.15
N GLU A 175 -6.49 24.65 6.41
CA GLU A 175 -5.36 24.78 7.32
C GLU A 175 -5.76 24.33 8.74
N SER A 176 -6.89 24.82 9.23
CA SER A 176 -7.39 24.50 10.58
C SER A 176 -7.71 23.00 10.75
N MET A 177 -8.33 22.39 9.73
CA MET A 177 -8.59 20.95 9.71
C MET A 177 -7.30 20.13 9.56
N ALA A 178 -6.35 20.58 8.73
CA ALA A 178 -5.09 19.88 8.49
C ALA A 178 -4.24 19.77 9.76
N GLU A 179 -4.23 20.81 10.60
CA GLU A 179 -3.52 20.78 11.89
C GLU A 179 -4.03 19.67 12.82
N ILE A 180 -5.36 19.46 12.86
CA ILE A 180 -5.99 18.41 13.66
C ILE A 180 -5.75 17.03 13.05
N LEU A 181 -5.84 16.93 11.72
CA LEU A 181 -5.79 15.65 11.00
C LEU A 181 -4.38 15.25 10.56
N LYS A 182 -3.35 16.01 10.93
CA LYS A 182 -1.95 15.70 10.62
C LYS A 182 -1.53 14.32 11.14
N GLY A 183 -2.01 13.92 12.32
CA GLY A 183 -1.71 12.62 12.93
C GLY A 183 -2.23 11.42 12.13
N VAL A 184 -3.17 11.65 11.22
CA VAL A 184 -3.78 10.64 10.34
C VAL A 184 -3.34 10.81 8.88
N LYS A 185 -2.23 11.54 8.66
CA LYS A 185 -1.64 11.86 7.36
C LYS A 185 -2.64 12.49 6.35
N ILE A 186 -3.49 13.39 6.83
CA ILE A 186 -4.34 14.21 5.96
C ILE A 186 -3.70 15.59 5.83
N SER A 187 -3.38 16.00 4.60
CA SER A 187 -2.80 17.30 4.28
C SER A 187 -3.88 18.35 3.99
N GLU A 188 -3.48 19.62 3.98
CA GLU A 188 -4.34 20.72 3.54
C GLU A 188 -4.83 20.50 2.10
N GLU A 189 -3.97 19.97 1.22
CA GLU A 189 -4.34 19.65 -0.17
C GLU A 189 -5.48 18.63 -0.25
N HIS A 190 -5.44 17.56 0.56
CA HIS A 190 -6.54 16.60 0.62
C HIS A 190 -7.85 17.26 1.04
N ILE A 191 -7.80 18.17 2.02
CA ILE A 191 -8.99 18.87 2.53
C ILE A 191 -9.54 19.83 1.48
N VAL A 192 -8.68 20.61 0.81
CA VAL A 192 -9.09 21.50 -0.28
C VAL A 192 -9.77 20.71 -1.40
N GLN A 193 -9.18 19.59 -1.82
CA GLN A 193 -9.78 18.71 -2.83
C GLN A 193 -11.13 18.15 -2.36
N ALA A 194 -11.23 17.70 -1.11
CA ALA A 194 -12.46 17.17 -0.54
C ALA A 194 -13.56 18.24 -0.47
N LEU A 195 -13.24 19.46 -0.02
CA LEU A 195 -14.18 20.60 0.04
C LEU A 195 -14.74 20.94 -1.35
N ASN A 196 -13.88 20.90 -2.37
CA ASN A 196 -14.30 21.13 -3.75
C ASN A 196 -15.22 20.02 -4.27
N LEU A 197 -14.82 18.75 -4.15
CA LEU A 197 -15.60 17.61 -4.66
C LEU A 197 -16.91 17.38 -3.90
N SER A 198 -16.96 17.74 -2.62
CA SER A 198 -18.19 17.68 -1.81
C SER A 198 -19.10 18.89 -1.98
N ASN A 199 -18.68 19.92 -2.73
CA ASN A 199 -19.37 21.21 -2.89
C ASN A 199 -19.61 21.96 -1.56
N LEU A 200 -18.63 21.91 -0.65
CA LEU A 200 -18.72 22.53 0.68
C LEU A 200 -17.74 23.69 0.88
N LYS A 201 -16.88 23.98 -0.10
CA LYS A 201 -15.87 25.05 -0.01
C LYS A 201 -16.45 26.43 0.37
N ASP A 202 -17.61 26.77 -0.19
CA ASP A 202 -18.23 28.10 0.02
C ASP A 202 -19.27 28.08 1.15
N LYS A 203 -19.48 26.92 1.78
CA LYS A 203 -20.42 26.77 2.90
C LYS A 203 -19.67 26.91 4.22
N ASP A 204 -20.12 27.85 5.05
CA ASP A 204 -19.59 28.03 6.40
C ASP A 204 -19.69 26.73 7.21
N PHE A 205 -18.56 26.34 7.80
CA PHE A 205 -18.41 25.11 8.58
C PHE A 205 -19.38 25.07 9.77
N GLU A 206 -19.67 26.22 10.41
CA GLU A 206 -20.63 26.29 11.52
C GLU A 206 -22.07 25.93 11.09
N ASN A 207 -22.36 25.94 9.78
CA ASN A 207 -23.67 25.62 9.20
C ASN A 207 -23.72 24.24 8.52
N TRP A 208 -22.69 23.41 8.69
CA TRP A 208 -22.71 22.05 8.18
C TRP A 208 -23.78 21.22 8.89
N THR A 209 -24.51 20.45 8.11
CA THR A 209 -25.48 19.48 8.62
C THR A 209 -24.79 18.11 8.76
N PRO A 210 -25.37 17.16 9.51
CA PRO A 210 -24.83 15.80 9.59
C PRO A 210 -24.66 15.12 8.22
N LEU A 211 -25.46 15.51 7.22
CA LEU A 211 -25.33 15.01 5.85
C LEU A 211 -24.10 15.62 5.15
N ASP A 212 -23.81 16.89 5.39
CA ASP A 212 -22.61 17.55 4.86
C ASP A 212 -21.34 16.96 5.47
N ASP A 213 -21.33 16.74 6.80
CA ASP A 213 -20.23 16.10 7.51
C ASP A 213 -19.93 14.71 6.95
N LYS A 214 -20.98 13.91 6.74
CA LYS A 214 -20.85 12.57 6.17
C LYS A 214 -20.31 12.65 4.74
N LYS A 215 -20.87 13.52 3.89
CA LYS A 215 -20.43 13.69 2.49
C LYS A 215 -18.98 14.14 2.40
N PHE A 216 -18.59 15.11 3.22
CA PHE A 216 -17.21 15.57 3.33
C PHE A 216 -16.29 14.44 3.78
N SER A 217 -16.65 13.73 4.84
CA SER A 217 -15.85 12.63 5.40
C SER A 217 -15.68 11.47 4.41
N GLN A 218 -16.73 11.11 3.67
CA GLN A 218 -16.67 10.13 2.57
C GLN A 218 -15.65 10.56 1.52
N THR A 219 -15.79 11.79 1.01
CA THR A 219 -14.92 12.34 -0.03
C THR A 219 -13.46 12.43 0.44
N LEU A 220 -13.25 12.95 1.65
CA LEU A 220 -11.93 13.10 2.25
C LEU A 220 -11.26 11.75 2.49
N ARG A 221 -12.01 10.74 2.94
CA ARG A 221 -11.50 9.38 3.13
C ARG A 221 -11.01 8.82 1.81
N GLU A 222 -11.76 8.95 0.72
CA GLU A 222 -11.38 8.43 -0.59
C GLU A 222 -10.13 9.08 -1.16
N ILE A 223 -9.97 10.40 -0.97
CA ILE A 223 -8.77 11.13 -1.41
C ILE A 223 -7.57 10.76 -0.56
N ALA A 224 -7.69 10.87 0.76
CA ALA A 224 -6.54 10.78 1.66
C ALA A 224 -6.11 9.34 1.97
N LYS A 225 -7.02 8.37 1.79
CA LYS A 225 -6.80 6.94 2.02
C LYS A 225 -7.29 6.15 0.82
N PRO A 226 -6.61 6.29 -0.33
CA PRO A 226 -7.01 5.58 -1.52
C PRO A 226 -6.94 4.06 -1.25
N THR A 227 -7.90 3.32 -1.79
CA THR A 227 -8.14 1.91 -1.43
C THR A 227 -8.27 1.02 -2.66
N ILE A 228 -7.62 -0.15 -2.62
CA ILE A 228 -7.86 -1.25 -3.56
C ILE A 228 -8.71 -2.31 -2.87
N VAL A 229 -9.68 -2.87 -3.60
CA VAL A 229 -10.45 -4.02 -3.13
C VAL A 229 -9.71 -5.29 -3.53
N VAL A 230 -9.35 -6.11 -2.55
CA VAL A 230 -8.72 -7.41 -2.74
C VAL A 230 -9.79 -8.47 -2.53
N ALA A 231 -10.33 -8.98 -3.63
CA ALA A 231 -11.29 -10.08 -3.64
C ALA A 231 -10.53 -11.39 -3.38
N ASN A 232 -10.42 -11.77 -2.11
CA ASN A 232 -9.58 -12.88 -1.65
C ASN A 232 -10.35 -14.22 -1.62
N LYS A 233 -9.63 -15.33 -1.47
CA LYS A 233 -10.16 -16.70 -1.52
C LYS A 233 -10.68 -17.12 -2.89
N MET A 234 -10.05 -16.62 -3.96
CA MET A 234 -10.34 -17.03 -5.33
C MET A 234 -10.05 -18.52 -5.62
N ASP A 235 -9.45 -19.24 -4.66
CA ASP A 235 -9.28 -20.69 -4.66
C ASP A 235 -10.55 -21.49 -4.35
N LEU A 236 -11.67 -20.82 -4.02
CA LEU A 236 -12.97 -21.47 -3.77
C LEU A 236 -13.93 -21.31 -4.94
N ASP A 237 -14.70 -22.36 -5.23
CA ASP A 237 -15.57 -22.45 -6.41
C ASP A 237 -16.67 -21.38 -6.47
N THR A 238 -17.10 -20.85 -5.32
CA THR A 238 -18.11 -19.77 -5.24
C THR A 238 -17.52 -18.39 -5.54
N ALA A 239 -16.20 -18.23 -5.46
CA ALA A 239 -15.55 -16.92 -5.55
C ALA A 239 -15.72 -16.19 -6.90
N PRO A 240 -15.69 -16.86 -8.08
CA PRO A 240 -15.84 -16.18 -9.36
C PRO A 240 -17.13 -15.36 -9.51
N GLU A 241 -18.25 -15.86 -8.97
CA GLU A 241 -19.54 -15.17 -9.07
C GLU A 241 -19.55 -13.86 -8.25
N TYR A 242 -19.07 -13.91 -7.01
CA TYR A 242 -19.00 -12.73 -6.16
C TYR A 242 -17.91 -11.76 -6.60
N PHE A 243 -16.78 -12.25 -7.15
CA PHE A 243 -15.78 -11.39 -7.76
C PHE A 243 -16.39 -10.55 -8.90
N LYS A 244 -17.21 -11.19 -9.74
CA LYS A 244 -17.97 -10.48 -10.78
C LYS A 244 -18.92 -9.45 -10.16
N LYS A 245 -19.71 -9.83 -9.15
CA LYS A 245 -20.61 -8.90 -8.44
C LYS A 245 -19.86 -7.70 -7.84
N LEU A 246 -18.70 -7.92 -7.21
CA LEU A 246 -17.86 -6.84 -6.67
C LEU A 246 -17.41 -5.89 -7.77
N ARG A 247 -16.92 -6.40 -8.90
CA ARG A 247 -16.52 -5.58 -10.05
C ARG A 247 -17.68 -4.78 -10.65
N ASP A 248 -18.84 -5.42 -10.84
CA ASP A 248 -19.99 -4.81 -11.49
C ASP A 248 -20.62 -3.72 -10.61
N ASN A 249 -20.55 -3.85 -9.28
CA ASN A 249 -21.13 -2.90 -8.33
C ASN A 249 -20.12 -1.87 -7.77
N LEU A 250 -18.82 -2.03 -8.04
CA LEU A 250 -17.77 -1.10 -7.64
C LEU A 250 -16.97 -0.60 -8.87
N PRO A 251 -17.63 0.04 -9.86
CA PRO A 251 -17.01 0.41 -11.13
C PRO A 251 -15.86 1.41 -10.98
N ASP A 252 -15.91 2.25 -9.94
CA ASP A 252 -14.91 3.28 -9.66
C ASP A 252 -13.75 2.76 -8.79
N LYS A 253 -13.77 1.49 -8.39
CA LYS A 253 -12.73 0.87 -7.56
C LYS A 253 -11.94 -0.16 -8.35
N ILE A 254 -10.65 -0.27 -8.02
CA ILE A 254 -9.83 -1.36 -8.53
C ILE A 254 -10.12 -2.60 -7.69
N VAL A 255 -10.69 -3.63 -8.31
CA VAL A 255 -10.94 -4.93 -7.67
C VAL A 255 -9.94 -5.96 -8.21
N VAL A 256 -9.09 -6.47 -7.32
CA VAL A 256 -8.04 -7.44 -7.64
C VAL A 256 -8.45 -8.84 -7.16
N PRO A 257 -8.54 -9.85 -8.05
CA PRO A 257 -8.74 -11.23 -7.62
C PRO A 257 -7.46 -11.73 -6.92
N CYS A 258 -7.64 -12.40 -5.79
CA CYS A 258 -6.54 -12.84 -4.94
C CYS A 258 -6.80 -14.21 -4.30
N SER A 259 -5.76 -15.04 -4.24
CA SER A 259 -5.69 -16.20 -3.35
C SER A 259 -4.43 -16.07 -2.50
N ALA A 260 -4.61 -15.51 -1.30
CA ALA A 260 -3.52 -15.35 -0.34
C ALA A 260 -2.95 -16.70 0.12
N GLU A 261 -3.80 -17.73 0.23
CA GLU A 261 -3.37 -19.08 0.64
C GLU A 261 -2.50 -19.74 -0.44
N ALA A 262 -2.85 -19.56 -1.72
CA ALA A 262 -2.03 -20.02 -2.83
C ALA A 262 -0.65 -19.33 -2.83
N GLU A 263 -0.61 -18.00 -2.69
CA GLU A 263 0.65 -17.26 -2.60
C GLU A 263 1.50 -17.74 -1.41
N LEU A 264 0.91 -17.84 -0.22
CA LEU A 264 1.62 -18.30 0.98
C LEU A 264 2.22 -19.70 0.80
N SER A 265 1.47 -20.59 0.16
CA SER A 265 1.90 -21.96 -0.15
C SER A 265 3.11 -21.97 -1.10
N LEU A 266 3.04 -21.21 -2.21
CA LEU A 266 4.14 -21.08 -3.17
C LEU A 266 5.38 -20.48 -2.50
N ARG A 267 5.22 -19.39 -1.75
CA ARG A 267 6.30 -18.69 -1.04
C ARG A 267 6.99 -19.60 -0.01
N ARG A 268 6.23 -20.38 0.76
CA ARG A 268 6.80 -21.36 1.72
C ARG A 268 7.50 -22.53 1.04
N ALA A 269 6.99 -22.99 -0.10
CA ALA A 269 7.65 -24.04 -0.89
C ALA A 269 8.97 -23.54 -1.49
N GLU A 270 9.00 -22.30 -1.98
CA GLU A 270 10.21 -21.64 -2.48
C GLU A 270 11.25 -21.44 -1.38
N GLN A 271 10.84 -20.96 -0.20
CA GLN A 271 11.73 -20.80 0.96
C GLN A 271 12.39 -22.12 1.39
N LYS A 272 11.71 -23.26 1.18
CA LYS A 272 12.23 -24.61 1.44
C LYS A 272 13.10 -25.16 0.29
N GLY A 273 13.27 -24.41 -0.79
CA GLY A 273 14.00 -24.83 -1.99
C GLY A 273 13.33 -25.99 -2.74
N LEU A 274 12.01 -26.13 -2.61
CA LEU A 274 11.23 -27.18 -3.30
C LEU A 274 10.85 -26.74 -4.72
N ILE A 275 10.59 -25.44 -4.89
CA ILE A 275 10.23 -24.82 -6.17
C ILE A 275 11.08 -23.56 -6.41
N LYS A 276 11.21 -23.16 -7.68
CA LYS A 276 11.63 -21.83 -8.09
C LYS A 276 10.38 -21.02 -8.37
N TYR A 277 10.16 -19.95 -7.60
CA TYR A 277 9.01 -19.06 -7.77
C TYR A 277 9.41 -17.62 -7.48
N ILE A 278 9.01 -16.69 -8.35
CA ILE A 278 9.13 -15.26 -8.10
C ILE A 278 7.73 -14.73 -7.78
N PRO A 279 7.53 -14.01 -6.65
CA PRO A 279 6.23 -13.49 -6.26
C PRO A 279 5.53 -12.73 -7.39
N GLY A 280 4.28 -13.09 -7.65
CA GLY A 280 3.47 -12.48 -8.71
C GLY A 280 3.72 -13.00 -10.13
N GLN A 281 4.62 -13.98 -10.34
CA GLN A 281 4.73 -14.67 -11.62
C GLN A 281 3.55 -15.60 -11.89
N GLU A 282 3.34 -15.87 -13.17
CA GLU A 282 2.25 -16.70 -13.70
C GLU A 282 2.58 -18.19 -13.63
N THR A 283 3.85 -18.55 -13.38
CA THR A 283 4.34 -19.93 -13.33
C THR A 283 5.38 -20.12 -12.24
N PHE A 284 5.62 -21.37 -11.86
CA PHE A 284 6.72 -21.79 -11.00
C PHE A 284 7.32 -23.10 -11.52
N GLU A 285 8.57 -23.38 -11.15
CA GLU A 285 9.26 -24.61 -11.55
C GLU A 285 9.50 -25.50 -10.33
N ILE A 286 9.21 -26.79 -10.41
CA ILE A 286 9.49 -27.74 -9.33
C ILE A 286 10.96 -28.17 -9.43
N ILE A 287 11.74 -27.91 -8.38
CA ILE A 287 13.17 -28.25 -8.33
C ILE A 287 13.36 -29.65 -7.73
N LYS A 288 12.63 -29.97 -6.65
CA LYS A 288 12.81 -31.22 -5.89
C LYS A 288 11.51 -32.00 -5.81
N MET A 289 11.26 -32.84 -6.81
CA MET A 289 10.04 -33.65 -6.89
C MET A 289 9.94 -34.68 -5.75
N ASP A 290 11.06 -35.26 -5.33
CA ASP A 290 11.14 -36.25 -4.25
C ASP A 290 10.98 -35.63 -2.84
N GLY A 291 11.15 -34.31 -2.73
CA GLY A 291 10.98 -33.57 -1.48
C GLY A 291 9.54 -33.18 -1.16
N LEU A 292 8.59 -33.49 -2.05
CA LEU A 292 7.18 -33.12 -1.93
C LEU A 292 6.33 -34.31 -1.51
N THR A 293 5.52 -34.11 -0.47
CA THR A 293 4.44 -35.05 -0.11
C THR A 293 3.35 -35.03 -1.19
N GLU A 294 2.56 -36.10 -1.32
CA GLU A 294 1.44 -36.17 -2.27
C GLU A 294 0.44 -35.02 -2.09
N ARG A 295 0.18 -34.61 -0.85
CA ARG A 295 -0.66 -33.44 -0.55
C ARG A 295 -0.06 -32.13 -1.09
N GLN A 296 1.25 -31.96 -0.99
CA GLN A 296 1.93 -30.78 -1.53
C GLN A 296 1.93 -30.78 -3.06
N LYS A 297 2.15 -31.95 -3.70
CA LYS A 297 2.06 -32.08 -5.16
C LYS A 297 0.66 -31.71 -5.65
N TRP A 298 -0.37 -32.25 -5.00
CA TRP A 298 -1.75 -31.92 -5.31
C TRP A 298 -2.04 -30.42 -5.13
N ALA A 299 -1.58 -29.81 -4.02
CA ALA A 299 -1.79 -28.38 -3.79
C ALA A 299 -1.08 -27.51 -4.84
N LEU A 300 0.16 -27.85 -5.23
CA LEU A 300 0.88 -27.14 -6.28
C LEU A 300 0.19 -27.28 -7.65
N ASP A 301 -0.26 -28.49 -8.00
CA ASP A 301 -1.02 -28.74 -9.22
C ASP A 301 -2.35 -27.98 -9.24
N TYR A 302 -3.05 -27.95 -8.10
CA TYR A 302 -4.27 -27.17 -7.91
C TYR A 302 -4.01 -25.67 -8.15
N ILE A 303 -2.99 -25.10 -7.49
CA ILE A 303 -2.63 -23.69 -7.66
C ILE A 303 -2.26 -23.39 -9.12
N ALA A 304 -1.46 -24.25 -9.76
CA ALA A 304 -1.06 -24.07 -11.15
C ALA A 304 -2.26 -24.05 -12.10
N LYS A 305 -3.21 -24.98 -11.93
CA LYS A 305 -4.37 -25.10 -12.83
C LYS A 305 -5.47 -24.09 -12.53
N LYS A 306 -5.89 -23.98 -11.27
CA LYS A 306 -7.07 -23.23 -10.85
C LYS A 306 -6.81 -21.76 -10.56
N ILE A 307 -5.63 -21.42 -10.03
CA ILE A 307 -5.31 -20.04 -9.73
C ILE A 307 -4.51 -19.41 -10.85
N LEU A 308 -3.34 -19.97 -11.15
CA LEU A 308 -2.46 -19.40 -12.18
C LEU A 308 -3.01 -19.61 -13.59
N GLY A 309 -3.62 -20.76 -13.87
CA GLY A 309 -4.25 -21.03 -15.17
C GLY A 309 -5.45 -20.14 -15.49
N GLU A 310 -6.29 -19.81 -14.49
CA GLU A 310 -7.51 -19.01 -14.72
C GLU A 310 -7.26 -17.50 -14.53
N TYR A 311 -6.46 -17.10 -13.55
CA TYR A 311 -6.24 -15.69 -13.19
C TYR A 311 -4.86 -15.15 -13.56
N MET A 312 -3.96 -15.99 -14.09
CA MET A 312 -2.56 -15.68 -14.44
C MET A 312 -1.68 -15.25 -13.26
N ARG A 313 -2.22 -15.12 -12.04
CA ARG A 313 -1.48 -14.69 -10.85
C ARG A 313 -2.26 -15.03 -9.59
N THR A 314 -1.56 -15.07 -8.46
CA THR A 314 -2.16 -15.21 -7.13
C THR A 314 -2.80 -13.94 -6.60
N GLY A 315 -2.43 -12.76 -7.11
CA GLY A 315 -3.04 -11.47 -6.78
C GLY A 315 -2.36 -10.68 -5.65
N VAL A 316 -1.59 -11.32 -4.75
CA VAL A 316 -0.95 -10.64 -3.60
C VAL A 316 0.07 -9.58 -4.05
N GLN A 317 1.10 -9.99 -4.78
CA GLN A 317 2.12 -9.07 -5.29
C GLN A 317 1.54 -8.03 -6.25
N PHE A 318 0.52 -8.41 -7.02
CA PHE A 318 -0.15 -7.51 -7.95
C PHE A 318 -0.92 -6.41 -7.19
N ALA A 319 -1.66 -6.75 -6.14
CA ALA A 319 -2.36 -5.77 -5.30
C ALA A 319 -1.37 -4.76 -4.69
N LEU A 320 -0.23 -5.21 -4.16
CA LEU A 320 0.81 -4.33 -3.61
C LEU A 320 1.40 -3.39 -4.69
N ASN A 321 1.74 -3.93 -5.86
CA ASN A 321 2.28 -3.13 -6.96
C ASN A 321 1.27 -2.10 -7.46
N VAL A 322 0.00 -2.49 -7.63
CA VAL A 322 -1.05 -1.55 -8.06
C VAL A 322 -1.30 -0.48 -7.00
N ALA A 323 -1.28 -0.83 -5.72
CA ALA A 323 -1.46 0.13 -4.63
C ALA A 323 -0.36 1.21 -4.66
N VAL A 324 0.90 0.81 -4.81
CA VAL A 324 2.02 1.75 -4.74
C VAL A 324 2.25 2.49 -6.06
N PHE A 325 2.31 1.77 -7.18
CA PHE A 325 2.68 2.40 -8.45
C PHE A 325 1.51 3.04 -9.19
N LYS A 326 0.30 2.49 -9.08
CA LYS A 326 -0.87 3.02 -9.80
C LYS A 326 -1.69 3.97 -8.93
N LEU A 327 -1.97 3.57 -7.70
CA LEU A 327 -2.89 4.31 -6.85
C LEU A 327 -2.21 5.46 -6.10
N LEU A 328 -1.04 5.21 -5.50
CA LEU A 328 -0.18 6.26 -4.94
C LEU A 328 0.68 6.99 -5.99
N LYS A 329 0.71 6.49 -7.23
CA LYS A 329 1.51 7.05 -8.33
C LYS A 329 2.98 7.24 -7.97
N MET A 330 3.56 6.27 -7.27
CA MET A 330 4.99 6.33 -6.93
C MET A 330 5.86 5.97 -8.14
N ASN A 331 6.93 6.73 -8.31
CA ASN A 331 8.02 6.49 -9.24
C ASN A 331 9.20 5.85 -8.51
N THR A 332 9.93 4.98 -9.19
CA THR A 332 11.19 4.41 -8.69
C THR A 332 12.37 5.27 -9.13
N VAL A 333 13.12 5.86 -8.21
CA VAL A 333 14.23 6.77 -8.54
C VAL A 333 15.52 6.25 -7.92
N TYR A 334 16.60 6.22 -8.71
CA TYR A 334 17.89 5.63 -8.34
C TYR A 334 18.93 6.75 -8.15
N PRO A 335 19.17 7.20 -6.92
CA PRO A 335 20.23 8.16 -6.67
C PRO A 335 21.61 7.47 -6.76
N VAL A 336 22.55 8.11 -7.46
CA VAL A 336 23.94 7.65 -7.58
C VAL A 336 24.91 8.80 -7.29
N TYR A 337 26.05 8.49 -6.68
CA TYR A 337 27.10 9.49 -6.50
C TYR A 337 27.81 9.75 -7.83
N ASP A 338 28.37 8.72 -8.45
CA ASP A 338 29.05 8.80 -9.74
C ASP A 338 28.09 8.37 -10.85
N PRO A 339 27.67 9.28 -11.77
CA PRO A 339 26.73 8.94 -12.83
C PRO A 339 27.35 8.05 -13.94
N GLN A 340 28.68 8.01 -14.09
CA GLN A 340 29.33 7.14 -15.08
C GLN A 340 29.50 5.72 -14.54
N LYS A 341 29.88 5.59 -13.27
CA LYS A 341 30.02 4.29 -12.60
C LYS A 341 28.71 3.75 -12.03
N LEU A 342 27.68 4.59 -12.00
CA LEU A 342 26.38 4.31 -11.36
C LEU A 342 26.53 3.93 -9.89
N SER A 343 27.53 4.49 -9.19
CA SER A 343 27.93 4.03 -7.87
C SER A 343 27.75 5.07 -6.78
N ASP A 344 27.68 4.65 -5.52
CA ASP A 344 27.93 5.53 -4.37
C ASP A 344 29.43 5.83 -4.20
N LYS A 345 29.76 6.57 -3.11
CA LYS A 345 31.14 6.88 -2.69
C LYS A 345 31.96 5.64 -2.31
N HIS A 346 31.31 4.53 -2.01
CA HIS A 346 31.94 3.27 -1.59
C HIS A 346 32.09 2.29 -2.77
N GLY A 347 31.71 2.69 -3.98
CA GLY A 347 31.79 1.85 -5.18
C GLY A 347 30.66 0.84 -5.32
N ASN A 348 29.60 0.92 -4.51
CA ASN A 348 28.41 0.08 -4.72
C ASN A 348 27.60 0.62 -5.89
N ILE A 349 27.32 -0.22 -6.89
CA ILE A 349 26.57 0.06 -8.11
C ILE A 349 25.05 -0.04 -7.84
N LEU A 350 24.32 1.01 -8.23
CA LEU A 350 22.88 1.19 -8.02
C LEU A 350 22.46 0.84 -6.58
N PRO A 351 23.10 1.48 -5.58
CA PRO A 351 23.00 1.08 -4.18
C PRO A 351 21.58 1.27 -3.66
N ASP A 352 20.93 2.35 -4.06
CA ASP A 352 19.65 2.76 -3.51
C ASP A 352 18.60 2.92 -4.61
N VAL A 353 17.35 2.69 -4.21
CA VAL A 353 16.15 3.02 -4.97
C VAL A 353 15.12 3.62 -4.02
N LEU A 354 14.52 4.73 -4.41
CA LEU A 354 13.54 5.47 -3.60
C LEU A 354 12.19 5.45 -4.30
N LEU A 355 11.11 5.37 -3.53
CA LEU A 355 9.75 5.58 -4.01
C LEU A 355 9.41 7.06 -3.84
N MET A 356 9.26 7.77 -4.96
CA MET A 356 8.98 9.20 -4.98
C MET A 356 7.62 9.45 -5.63
N PRO A 357 6.72 10.26 -5.04
CA PRO A 357 5.47 10.65 -5.69
C PRO A 357 5.67 11.22 -7.12
N ASP A 358 4.66 11.07 -7.99
CA ASP A 358 4.72 11.47 -9.41
C ASP A 358 5.05 12.95 -9.67
N ASN A 359 4.79 13.82 -8.70
CA ASN A 359 5.07 15.26 -8.77
C ASN A 359 6.36 15.67 -8.05
N SER A 360 7.11 14.72 -7.51
CA SER A 360 8.40 15.00 -6.86
C SER A 360 9.41 15.58 -7.84
N THR A 361 10.27 16.44 -7.32
CA THR A 361 11.32 17.13 -8.06
C THR A 361 12.71 16.67 -7.63
N VAL A 362 13.75 17.12 -8.34
CA VAL A 362 15.15 16.94 -7.92
C VAL A 362 15.39 17.49 -6.50
N GLU A 363 14.71 18.58 -6.13
CA GLU A 363 14.78 19.11 -4.76
C GLU A 363 14.23 18.13 -3.73
N ASP A 364 13.09 17.49 -4.03
CA ASP A 364 12.47 16.52 -3.13
C ASP A 364 13.32 15.24 -3.01
N LEU A 365 13.94 14.81 -4.12
CA LEU A 365 14.93 13.74 -4.08
C LEU A 365 16.12 14.10 -3.19
N ALA A 366 16.63 15.34 -3.27
CA ALA A 366 17.72 15.80 -2.42
C ALA A 366 17.33 15.80 -0.93
N LYS A 367 16.10 16.25 -0.61
CA LYS A 367 15.53 16.23 0.75
C LYS A 367 15.50 14.81 1.30
N GLU A 368 15.04 13.85 0.50
CA GLU A 368 14.89 12.46 0.89
C GLU A 368 16.24 11.77 1.16
N ILE A 369 17.28 12.08 0.36
CA ILE A 369 18.62 11.51 0.57
C ILE A 369 19.25 12.10 1.84
N HIS A 370 19.32 13.42 1.93
CA HIS A 370 19.86 14.12 3.10
C HIS A 370 19.53 15.61 3.07
N THR A 371 18.98 16.14 4.16
CA THR A 371 18.54 17.54 4.25
C THR A 371 19.64 18.56 3.94
N GLU A 372 20.92 18.28 4.24
CA GLU A 372 22.04 19.18 3.87
C GLU A 372 22.28 19.31 2.37
N LEU A 373 21.89 18.32 1.55
CA LEU A 373 22.07 18.41 0.09
C LEU A 373 21.20 19.52 -0.51
N THR A 374 20.07 19.82 0.13
CA THR A 374 19.19 20.93 -0.27
C THR A 374 19.85 22.29 -0.09
N ARG A 375 20.70 22.43 0.93
CA ARG A 375 21.45 23.67 1.18
C ARG A 375 22.53 23.80 0.12
N GLY A 376 22.27 24.63 -0.89
CA GLY A 376 23.18 24.83 -2.01
C GLY A 376 23.02 23.83 -3.15
N LEU A 377 21.86 23.18 -3.26
CA LEU A 377 21.49 22.35 -4.41
C LEU A 377 21.57 23.17 -5.71
N LEU A 378 22.34 22.67 -6.69
CA LEU A 378 22.56 23.36 -7.96
C LEU A 378 21.76 22.72 -9.10
N TYR A 379 21.94 21.41 -9.30
CA TYR A 379 21.32 20.63 -10.38
C TYR A 379 21.49 19.12 -10.10
N ALA A 380 20.83 18.28 -10.89
CA ALA A 380 21.14 16.86 -10.99
C ALA A 380 21.71 16.51 -12.37
N ILE A 381 22.45 15.41 -12.46
CA ILE A 381 22.86 14.82 -13.74
C ILE A 381 22.08 13.53 -13.94
N ASP A 382 21.42 13.38 -15.09
CA ASP A 382 20.87 12.10 -15.53
C ASP A 382 21.99 11.20 -16.03
N ALA A 383 22.16 10.04 -15.39
CA ALA A 383 23.19 9.07 -15.73
C ALA A 383 22.99 8.44 -17.12
N ARG A 384 21.78 8.47 -17.67
CA ARG A 384 21.51 7.95 -19.03
C ARG A 384 22.02 8.89 -20.11
N THR A 385 21.67 10.16 -19.99
CA THR A 385 21.89 11.15 -21.06
C THR A 385 23.10 12.04 -20.80
N GLY A 386 23.60 12.10 -19.56
CA GLY A 386 24.62 13.04 -19.12
C GLY A 386 24.12 14.49 -19.01
N LEU A 387 22.82 14.74 -19.22
CA LEU A 387 22.26 16.07 -19.19
C LEU A 387 22.15 16.61 -17.76
N ARG A 388 22.35 17.92 -17.62
CA ARG A 388 22.08 18.65 -16.39
C ARG A 388 20.59 18.96 -16.30
N LEU A 389 19.97 18.52 -15.23
CA LEU A 389 18.56 18.72 -14.91
C LEU A 389 18.42 19.82 -13.85
N PRO A 390 17.53 20.80 -14.05
CA PRO A 390 17.30 21.86 -13.06
C PRO A 390 16.66 21.29 -11.79
N VAL A 391 16.73 22.07 -10.70
CA VAL A 391 16.22 21.67 -9.37
C VAL A 391 14.71 21.37 -9.38
N ASN A 392 13.95 22.07 -10.21
CA ASN A 392 12.50 21.89 -10.37
C ASN A 392 12.13 20.82 -11.42
N TYR A 393 13.09 20.08 -11.97
CA TYR A 393 12.80 18.97 -12.87
C TYR A 393 11.93 17.95 -12.15
N LYS A 394 10.77 17.62 -12.75
CA LYS A 394 9.87 16.58 -12.27
C LYS A 394 10.48 15.21 -12.53
N LEU A 395 10.70 14.44 -11.47
CA LEU A 395 11.24 13.09 -11.51
C LEU A 395 10.32 12.19 -12.33
N LYS A 396 10.92 11.28 -13.08
CA LYS A 396 10.21 10.24 -13.83
C LYS A 396 10.53 8.88 -13.26
N ASP A 397 9.63 7.93 -13.50
CA ASP A 397 9.88 6.54 -13.14
C ASP A 397 11.18 6.04 -13.77
N ARG A 398 11.97 5.35 -12.95
CA ARG A 398 13.28 4.78 -13.23
C ARG A 398 14.39 5.80 -13.49
N ASP A 399 14.21 7.08 -13.18
CA ASP A 399 15.30 8.07 -13.29
C ASP A 399 16.54 7.64 -12.48
N VAL A 400 17.73 7.82 -13.05
CA VAL A 400 19.01 7.52 -12.38
C VAL A 400 19.82 8.81 -12.28
N LEU A 401 19.85 9.40 -11.10
CA LEU A 401 20.27 10.81 -10.93
C LEU A 401 21.44 10.95 -9.97
N SER A 402 22.40 11.81 -10.33
CA SER A 402 23.46 12.28 -9.42
C SER A 402 23.23 13.71 -9.02
N ILE A 403 23.11 13.97 -7.71
CA ILE A 403 22.80 15.29 -7.17
C ILE A 403 24.09 16.11 -6.94
N TYR A 404 24.13 17.32 -7.47
CA TYR A 404 25.23 18.27 -7.27
C TYR A 404 24.79 19.43 -6.39
N SER A 405 25.49 19.60 -5.27
CA SER A 405 25.26 20.66 -4.29
C SER A 405 26.59 21.26 -3.87
N THR A 406 26.62 22.54 -3.51
CA THR A 406 27.86 23.23 -3.06
C THR A 406 28.44 22.63 -1.78
N THR A 407 27.64 21.90 -1.02
CA THR A 407 28.04 21.18 0.20
C THR A 407 28.64 19.80 -0.09
N ARG A 408 28.55 19.31 -1.34
CA ARG A 408 29.12 18.03 -1.78
C ARG A 408 30.66 18.14 -1.79
N ARG A 409 31.30 17.74 -0.69
CA ARG A 409 32.75 17.53 -0.66
C ARG A 409 33.10 16.37 -1.60
N GLY A 410 34.04 16.65 -2.52
CA GLY A 410 34.49 15.81 -3.63
C GLY A 410 34.80 14.38 -3.25
#